data_AF-A0A179HZ50-F1
#
_entry.id   AF-A0A179HZ50-F1
#
_cell.length_a   1.000
_cell.length_b   1.000
_cell.length_c   1.000
_cell.angle_alpha   90.00
_cell.angle_beta   90.00
_cell.angle_gamma   90.00
#
_symmetry.space_group_name_H-M   'P 1'
#
loop_
_entity.id
_entity.type
_entity.pdbx_description
1 polymer ?
#
loop_
_entity_poly.entity_id
_entity_poly.type
_entity_poly.pdbx_seq_one_letter_code
_entity_poly.pdbx_strand_id
1 'polypeptide(L)'
;MITANAHQGRYAAFDMDNTSYQYDLEESLLPYLENRGIITRDTMDPSLKLVPFKDTPEHNETLYGYYLRLCEIDDAICYPFAAQIFSGIPLRKLKVYVDDLMALNDTVHTSYYEGDELVKVDVSPPKIFRGQVELYNKLMANGIEVYVISAASEELVRMVVSDPKYGYNVKPENVIGVTIALKNVTSNELTSARKQVSAGTYDEQANLDLIMTPFLWTPATWKTGKWAAILSYIDMWKKPILVGGDTPDSDGPMLFHGVDVRRGGIHLWVNRKDKYQKQIDQMKADFAAAQEKEGWPVTADKNWVTVKPADIL
;
A
#
# COMPACT_ATOMS: atom_id res chain seq x y z
N MET A 1 16.10 9.45 -17.21
CA MET A 1 14.63 9.40 -17.10
C MET A 1 14.02 10.76 -16.75
N ILE A 2 14.28 11.36 -15.57
CA ILE A 2 13.62 12.61 -15.11
C ILE A 2 13.79 13.76 -16.12
N THR A 3 15.02 14.17 -16.42
CA THR A 3 15.30 15.29 -17.34
C THR A 3 14.67 15.11 -18.72
N ALA A 4 14.65 13.87 -19.24
CA ALA A 4 14.09 13.57 -20.55
C ALA A 4 12.56 13.66 -20.60
N ASN A 5 11.88 13.65 -19.44
CA ASN A 5 10.42 13.63 -19.32
C ASN A 5 9.87 14.84 -18.54
N ALA A 6 10.72 15.77 -18.11
CA ALA A 6 10.34 16.93 -17.32
C ALA A 6 9.30 17.79 -18.06
N HIS A 7 8.25 18.21 -17.34
CA HIS A 7 7.17 19.09 -17.80
C HIS A 7 6.46 18.62 -19.09
N GLN A 8 6.42 17.31 -19.34
CA GLN A 8 5.74 16.72 -20.52
C GLN A 8 4.40 16.06 -20.17
N GLY A 9 3.79 16.42 -19.02
CA GLY A 9 2.55 15.83 -18.53
C GLY A 9 2.67 14.33 -18.25
N ARG A 10 3.85 13.91 -17.76
CA ARG A 10 4.18 12.51 -17.41
C ARG A 10 3.92 12.27 -15.93
N TYR A 11 3.83 11.00 -15.56
CA TYR A 11 3.64 10.62 -14.16
C TYR A 11 4.49 9.40 -13.77
N ALA A 12 4.70 9.26 -12.47
CA ALA A 12 5.28 8.11 -11.81
C ALA A 12 4.27 7.50 -10.84
N ALA A 13 4.33 6.18 -10.65
CA ALA A 13 3.51 5.45 -9.70
C ALA A 13 4.41 4.70 -8.72
N PHE A 14 4.04 4.65 -7.45
CA PHE A 14 4.80 3.95 -6.42
C PHE A 14 3.86 3.13 -5.56
N ASP A 15 4.27 1.92 -5.22
CA ASP A 15 3.77 1.28 -4.02
C ASP A 15 4.22 2.04 -2.75
N MET A 16 3.58 1.77 -1.61
CA MET A 16 3.89 2.42 -0.35
C MET A 16 4.75 1.57 0.59
N ASP A 17 4.18 0.51 1.15
CA ASP A 17 4.79 -0.27 2.21
C ASP A 17 6.03 -1.01 1.71
N ASN A 18 7.16 -0.88 2.40
CA ASN A 18 8.48 -1.36 1.97
C ASN A 18 9.05 -0.81 0.64
N THR A 19 8.25 -0.10 -0.15
CA THR A 19 8.70 0.60 -1.36
C THR A 19 9.11 2.04 -1.04
N SER A 20 8.24 2.81 -0.42
CA SER A 20 8.38 4.26 -0.22
C SER A 20 8.85 4.61 1.20
N TYR A 21 8.53 3.78 2.18
CA TYR A 21 9.21 3.69 3.49
C TYR A 21 9.57 2.23 3.77
N GLN A 22 10.47 1.98 4.71
CA GLN A 22 10.76 0.64 5.21
C GLN A 22 9.63 0.15 6.12
N TYR A 23 9.40 -1.17 6.14
CA TYR A 23 8.35 -1.83 6.91
C TYR A 23 6.95 -1.47 6.42
N ASP A 24 5.95 -1.85 7.19
CA ASP A 24 4.54 -1.89 6.77
C ASP A 24 3.66 -1.17 7.80
N LEU A 25 2.79 -0.30 7.30
CA LEU A 25 1.93 0.54 8.12
C LEU A 25 0.81 -0.26 8.79
N GLU A 26 0.11 -1.13 8.06
CA GLU A 26 -1.04 -1.85 8.61
C GLU A 26 -0.61 -2.99 9.51
N GLU A 27 0.45 -3.73 9.12
CA GLU A 27 1.00 -4.84 9.92
C GLU A 27 1.57 -4.36 11.26
N SER A 28 2.00 -3.09 11.36
CA SER A 28 2.46 -2.50 12.62
C SER A 28 1.37 -1.74 13.37
N LEU A 29 0.46 -1.06 12.68
CA LEU A 29 -0.65 -0.32 13.28
C LEU A 29 -1.67 -1.26 13.95
N LEU A 30 -1.98 -2.41 13.35
CA LEU A 30 -2.90 -3.39 13.92
C LEU A 30 -2.49 -3.83 15.34
N PRO A 31 -1.30 -4.43 15.54
CA PRO A 31 -0.88 -4.82 16.89
C PRO A 31 -0.65 -3.60 17.80
N TYR A 32 -0.32 -2.42 17.25
CA TYR A 32 -0.14 -1.20 18.03
C TYR A 32 -1.45 -0.73 18.68
N LEU A 33 -2.56 -0.82 17.94
CA LEU A 33 -3.90 -0.50 18.42
C LEU A 33 -4.48 -1.61 19.28
N GLU A 34 -4.17 -2.87 18.98
CA GLU A 34 -4.56 -4.02 19.80
C GLU A 34 -3.96 -3.95 21.20
N ASN A 35 -2.65 -3.67 21.31
CA ASN A 35 -1.97 -3.51 22.60
C ASN A 35 -2.52 -2.36 23.45
N ARG A 36 -3.26 -1.43 22.84
CA ARG A 36 -3.92 -0.30 23.52
C ARG A 36 -5.40 -0.53 23.79
N GLY A 37 -5.93 -1.70 23.44
CA GLY A 37 -7.35 -2.03 23.58
C GLY A 37 -8.28 -1.21 22.69
N ILE A 38 -7.76 -0.60 21.62
CA ILE A 38 -8.52 0.24 20.70
C ILE A 38 -9.21 -0.63 19.65
N ILE A 39 -8.48 -1.62 19.11
CA ILE A 39 -9.03 -2.67 18.27
C ILE A 39 -8.90 -3.97 19.04
N THR A 40 -10.02 -4.58 19.36
CA THR A 40 -10.11 -5.90 19.99
C THR A 40 -11.04 -6.77 19.17
N ARG A 41 -11.10 -8.06 19.49
CA ARG A 41 -12.08 -8.97 18.85
C ARG A 41 -13.53 -8.55 19.08
N ASP A 42 -13.80 -7.85 20.17
CA ASP A 42 -15.14 -7.36 20.51
C ASP A 42 -15.49 -6.07 19.76
N THR A 43 -14.48 -5.26 19.41
CA THR A 43 -14.68 -4.02 18.64
C THR A 43 -14.50 -4.20 17.14
N MET A 44 -13.87 -5.30 16.70
CA MET A 44 -13.76 -5.69 15.29
C MET A 44 -15.15 -5.85 14.67
N ASP A 45 -15.34 -5.39 13.44
CA ASP A 45 -16.60 -5.59 12.73
C ASP A 45 -16.91 -7.09 12.60
N PRO A 46 -18.12 -7.55 12.98
CA PRO A 46 -18.47 -8.97 12.92
C PRO A 46 -18.31 -9.61 11.54
N SER A 47 -18.40 -8.84 10.44
CA SER A 47 -18.19 -9.37 9.09
C SER A 47 -16.76 -9.84 8.84
N LEU A 48 -15.79 -9.41 9.66
CA LEU A 48 -14.37 -9.75 9.54
C LEU A 48 -14.00 -11.03 10.31
N LYS A 49 -14.95 -11.61 11.06
CA LYS A 49 -14.79 -12.93 11.69
C LYS A 49 -15.05 -14.05 10.68
N LEU A 50 -14.16 -14.16 9.69
CA LEU A 50 -14.20 -15.12 8.59
C LEU A 50 -13.97 -16.58 9.03
N VAL A 51 -13.13 -16.80 10.04
CA VAL A 51 -12.83 -18.12 10.61
C VAL A 51 -12.85 -18.07 12.15
N PRO A 52 -12.94 -19.21 12.84
CA PRO A 52 -12.77 -19.24 14.30
C PRO A 52 -11.38 -18.72 14.71
N PHE A 53 -11.32 -18.07 15.88
CA PHE A 53 -10.05 -17.78 16.54
C PHE A 53 -9.44 -19.09 17.09
N LYS A 54 -8.12 -19.20 17.04
CA LYS A 54 -7.35 -20.36 17.52
C LYS A 54 -6.91 -20.12 18.97
N ASP A 55 -7.88 -20.11 19.89
CA ASP A 55 -7.62 -19.92 21.32
C ASP A 55 -7.13 -21.20 22.00
N THR A 56 -6.26 -21.05 22.99
CA THR A 56 -5.88 -22.08 23.95
C THR A 56 -6.22 -21.62 25.37
N PRO A 57 -6.25 -22.53 26.38
CA PRO A 57 -6.49 -22.12 27.77
C PRO A 57 -5.49 -21.07 28.29
N GLU A 58 -4.28 -21.03 27.72
CA GLU A 58 -3.19 -20.14 28.12
C GLU A 58 -3.07 -18.88 27.24
N HIS A 59 -3.68 -18.86 26.05
CA HIS A 59 -3.52 -17.77 25.08
C HIS A 59 -4.75 -17.55 24.21
N ASN A 60 -5.19 -16.30 24.15
CA ASN A 60 -6.12 -15.84 23.14
C ASN A 60 -5.32 -15.29 21.95
N GLU A 61 -5.49 -15.89 20.78
CA GLU A 61 -4.93 -15.41 19.51
C GLU A 61 -5.04 -13.89 19.26
N THR A 62 -3.94 -13.24 18.91
CA THR A 62 -3.96 -11.81 18.54
C THR A 62 -4.66 -11.60 17.20
N LEU A 63 -5.21 -10.41 16.95
CA LEU A 63 -5.73 -10.04 15.64
C LEU A 63 -4.64 -10.05 14.57
N TYR A 64 -3.38 -9.79 14.94
CA TYR A 64 -2.22 -9.96 14.07
C TYR A 64 -2.00 -11.42 13.66
N GLY A 65 -2.04 -12.36 14.62
CA GLY A 65 -1.95 -13.79 14.35
C GLY A 65 -3.12 -14.31 13.50
N TYR A 66 -4.33 -13.80 13.80
CA TYR A 66 -5.51 -14.07 13.00
C TYR A 66 -5.34 -13.60 11.55
N TYR A 67 -4.83 -12.37 11.34
CA TYR A 67 -4.49 -11.83 10.01
C TYR A 67 -3.51 -12.75 9.25
N LEU A 68 -2.42 -13.18 9.89
CA LEU A 68 -1.44 -14.05 9.24
C LEU A 68 -2.06 -15.40 8.83
N ARG A 69 -2.93 -16.00 9.66
CA ARG A 69 -3.66 -17.21 9.26
C ARG A 69 -4.62 -16.98 8.11
N LEU A 70 -5.20 -15.78 7.97
CA LEU A 70 -5.99 -15.47 6.79
C LEU A 70 -5.10 -15.43 5.53
N CYS A 71 -3.85 -14.97 5.63
CA CYS A 71 -2.90 -14.98 4.51
C CYS A 71 -2.47 -16.40 4.13
N GLU A 72 -2.44 -17.34 5.08
CA GLU A 72 -2.21 -18.76 4.78
C GLU A 72 -3.34 -19.38 3.94
N ILE A 73 -4.56 -18.83 4.05
CA ILE A 73 -5.69 -19.26 3.21
C ILE A 73 -5.52 -18.69 1.80
N ASP A 74 -5.46 -17.36 1.66
CA ASP A 74 -5.17 -16.65 0.42
C ASP A 74 -4.92 -15.16 0.67
N ASP A 75 -4.02 -14.53 -0.10
CA ASP A 75 -3.82 -13.08 -0.10
C ASP A 75 -5.10 -12.31 -0.38
N ALA A 76 -5.98 -12.83 -1.24
CA ALA A 76 -7.27 -12.23 -1.57
C ALA A 76 -8.24 -12.17 -0.37
N ILE A 77 -7.93 -12.86 0.73
CA ILE A 77 -8.66 -12.81 1.99
C ILE A 77 -7.98 -11.86 2.97
N CYS A 78 -6.65 -11.96 3.16
CA CYS A 78 -5.98 -11.17 4.19
C CYS A 78 -5.68 -9.73 3.77
N TYR A 79 -5.48 -9.45 2.49
CA TYR A 79 -5.25 -8.09 2.00
C TYR A 79 -6.45 -7.16 2.24
N PRO A 80 -7.71 -7.55 1.91
CA PRO A 80 -8.86 -6.72 2.30
C PRO A 80 -9.01 -6.63 3.82
N PHE A 81 -8.77 -7.74 4.55
CA PHE A 81 -8.86 -7.74 6.02
C PHE A 81 -7.92 -6.71 6.65
N ALA A 82 -6.66 -6.63 6.20
CA ALA A 82 -5.66 -5.71 6.72
C ALA A 82 -6.11 -4.24 6.65
N ALA A 83 -6.82 -3.84 5.60
CA ALA A 83 -7.40 -2.51 5.48
C ALA A 83 -8.74 -2.37 6.24
N GLN A 84 -9.57 -3.41 6.25
CA GLN A 84 -10.91 -3.39 6.84
C GLN A 84 -10.90 -3.44 8.37
N ILE A 85 -9.85 -3.98 9.01
CA ILE A 85 -9.80 -4.16 10.47
C ILE A 85 -9.91 -2.83 11.25
N PHE A 86 -9.59 -1.71 10.61
CA PHE A 86 -9.71 -0.36 11.16
C PHE A 86 -11.12 0.24 11.10
N SER A 87 -12.11 -0.54 10.65
CA SER A 87 -13.53 -0.16 10.58
C SER A 87 -14.08 0.31 11.93
N GLY A 88 -15.02 1.27 11.88
CA GLY A 88 -15.66 1.84 13.06
C GLY A 88 -14.86 2.95 13.74
N ILE A 89 -13.62 3.22 13.32
CA ILE A 89 -12.79 4.31 13.85
C ILE A 89 -12.89 5.54 12.92
N PRO A 90 -13.15 6.75 13.45
CA PRO A 90 -13.09 7.97 12.66
C PRO A 90 -11.69 8.22 12.08
N LEU A 91 -11.60 8.71 10.85
CA LEU A 91 -10.32 9.00 10.18
C LEU A 91 -9.43 9.95 11.00
N ARG A 92 -10.03 10.93 11.70
CA ARG A 92 -9.33 11.85 12.60
C ARG A 92 -8.57 11.12 13.71
N LYS A 93 -9.17 10.06 14.27
CA LYS A 93 -8.52 9.25 15.31
C LYS A 93 -7.45 8.35 14.72
N LEU A 94 -7.73 7.72 13.58
CA LEU A 94 -6.72 6.93 12.86
C LEU A 94 -5.49 7.78 12.51
N LYS A 95 -5.67 9.04 12.11
CA LYS A 95 -4.56 9.97 11.86
C LYS A 95 -3.68 10.17 13.08
N VAL A 96 -4.27 10.39 14.26
CA VAL A 96 -3.50 10.50 15.51
C VAL A 96 -2.71 9.22 15.78
N TYR A 97 -3.34 8.06 15.61
CA TYR A 97 -2.66 6.78 15.86
C TYR A 97 -1.56 6.47 14.86
N VAL A 98 -1.75 6.80 13.58
CA VAL A 98 -0.70 6.73 12.55
C VAL A 98 0.45 7.64 12.95
N ASP A 99 0.18 8.87 13.38
CA ASP A 99 1.22 9.81 13.80
C ASP A 99 2.01 9.34 15.02
N ASP A 100 1.33 8.73 15.99
CA ASP A 100 1.98 8.16 17.17
C ASP A 100 2.84 6.94 16.79
N LEU A 101 2.35 6.06 15.92
CA LEU A 101 3.08 4.90 15.43
C LEU A 101 4.33 5.32 14.64
N MET A 102 4.20 6.28 13.74
CA MET A 102 5.32 6.81 12.93
C MET A 102 6.38 7.51 13.80
N ALA A 103 6.03 7.94 15.01
CA ALA A 103 6.95 8.54 15.98
C ALA A 103 7.52 7.53 16.99
N LEU A 104 7.09 6.26 16.94
CA LEU A 104 7.52 5.23 17.86
C LEU A 104 9.00 4.87 17.61
N ASN A 105 9.83 5.05 18.64
CA ASN A 105 11.26 4.70 18.61
C ASN A 105 11.54 3.27 19.09
N ASP A 106 10.53 2.40 19.06
CA ASP A 106 10.57 1.02 19.53
C ASP A 106 9.74 0.13 18.59
N THR A 107 9.74 -1.17 18.85
CA THR A 107 8.93 -2.17 18.15
C THR A 107 7.57 -2.37 18.81
N VAL A 108 6.67 -3.02 18.09
CA VAL A 108 5.33 -3.38 18.55
C VAL A 108 5.28 -4.88 18.80
N HIS A 109 5.15 -5.28 20.06
CA HIS A 109 5.07 -6.67 20.47
C HIS A 109 3.74 -7.30 20.05
N THR A 110 3.78 -8.51 19.49
CA THR A 110 2.59 -9.32 19.22
C THR A 110 2.97 -10.81 19.15
N SER A 111 2.06 -11.66 18.74
CA SER A 111 2.29 -13.08 18.52
C SER A 111 1.49 -13.61 17.35
N TYR A 112 1.89 -14.75 16.81
CA TYR A 112 1.16 -15.51 15.79
C TYR A 112 1.43 -17.00 15.95
N TYR A 113 0.72 -17.84 15.21
CA TYR A 113 0.98 -19.27 15.18
C TYR A 113 1.82 -19.66 13.95
N GLU A 114 2.93 -20.37 14.17
CA GLU A 114 3.63 -21.10 13.10
C GLU A 114 3.24 -22.59 13.23
N GLY A 115 2.28 -23.02 12.41
CA GLY A 115 1.60 -24.29 12.63
C GLY A 115 0.82 -24.27 13.95
N ASP A 116 1.26 -25.06 14.94
CA ASP A 116 0.66 -25.11 16.29
C ASP A 116 1.50 -24.38 17.36
N GLU A 117 2.68 -23.88 17.00
CA GLU A 117 3.57 -23.18 17.94
C GLU A 117 3.22 -21.69 18.02
N LEU A 118 3.05 -21.19 19.25
CA LEU A 118 2.86 -19.76 19.49
C LEU A 118 4.21 -19.04 19.44
N VAL A 119 4.39 -18.20 18.43
CA VAL A 119 5.60 -17.39 18.21
C VAL A 119 5.34 -15.96 18.64
N LYS A 120 6.23 -15.40 19.48
CA LYS A 120 6.25 -13.97 19.83
C LYS A 120 7.12 -13.22 18.84
N VAL A 121 6.67 -12.05 18.39
CA VAL A 121 7.36 -11.25 17.38
C VAL A 121 7.27 -9.76 17.69
N ASP A 122 8.31 -9.04 17.28
CA ASP A 122 8.44 -7.60 17.38
C ASP A 122 8.30 -6.98 15.98
N VAL A 123 7.21 -6.27 15.73
CA VAL A 123 6.94 -5.63 14.44
C VAL A 123 7.48 -4.21 14.46
N SER A 124 8.29 -3.85 13.45
CA SER A 124 8.86 -2.51 13.36
C SER A 124 7.85 -1.52 12.76
N PRO A 125 7.69 -0.31 13.33
CA PRO A 125 6.90 0.75 12.70
C PRO A 125 7.55 1.23 11.39
N PRO A 126 6.81 1.92 10.51
CA PRO A 126 7.37 2.38 9.25
C PRO A 126 8.52 3.37 9.44
N LYS A 127 9.55 3.25 8.60
CA LYS A 127 10.71 4.15 8.62
C LYS A 127 10.92 4.79 7.25
N ILE A 128 10.77 6.10 7.19
CA ILE A 128 10.88 6.88 5.95
C ILE A 128 12.19 6.61 5.22
N PHE A 129 12.12 6.27 3.93
CA PHE A 129 13.28 6.26 3.05
C PHE A 129 13.56 7.68 2.56
N ARG A 130 14.64 8.30 3.07
CA ARG A 130 15.06 9.64 2.60
C ARG A 130 15.25 9.68 1.08
N GLY A 131 15.82 8.62 0.50
CA GLY A 131 16.01 8.55 -0.95
C GLY A 131 14.70 8.60 -1.74
N GLN A 132 13.61 8.03 -1.21
CA GLN A 132 12.30 8.10 -1.84
C GLN A 132 11.67 9.48 -1.67
N VAL A 133 11.78 10.09 -0.48
CA VAL A 133 11.35 11.48 -0.28
C VAL A 133 12.04 12.43 -1.27
N GLU A 134 13.36 12.29 -1.46
CA GLU A 134 14.10 13.07 -2.44
C GLU A 134 13.62 12.82 -3.87
N LEU A 135 13.38 11.55 -4.23
CA LEU A 135 12.88 11.18 -5.56
C LEU A 135 11.49 11.76 -5.84
N TYR A 136 10.55 11.63 -4.90
CA TYR A 136 9.18 12.16 -5.00
C TYR A 136 9.20 13.67 -5.27
N ASN A 137 9.90 14.41 -4.43
CA ASN A 137 10.01 15.87 -4.57
C ASN A 137 10.72 16.25 -5.87
N LYS A 138 11.74 15.52 -6.29
CA LYS A 138 12.45 15.78 -7.54
C LYS A 138 11.57 15.52 -8.76
N LEU A 139 10.75 14.47 -8.75
CA LEU A 139 9.79 14.21 -9.82
C LEU A 139 8.77 15.35 -9.92
N MET A 140 8.13 15.72 -8.80
CA MET A 140 7.14 16.79 -8.76
C MET A 140 7.72 18.15 -9.16
N ALA A 141 8.93 18.49 -8.69
CA ALA A 141 9.63 19.71 -9.07
C ALA A 141 9.96 19.79 -10.57
N ASN A 142 10.04 18.64 -11.26
CA ASN A 142 10.25 18.55 -12.70
C ASN A 142 8.92 18.36 -13.46
N GLY A 143 7.77 18.65 -12.85
CA GLY A 143 6.46 18.54 -13.49
C GLY A 143 6.09 17.11 -13.90
N ILE A 144 6.63 16.11 -13.20
CA ILE A 144 6.20 14.72 -13.30
C ILE A 144 5.27 14.46 -12.12
N GLU A 145 4.01 14.15 -12.41
CA GLU A 145 3.02 13.90 -11.37
C GLU A 145 3.33 12.59 -10.64
N VAL A 146 3.17 12.58 -9.32
CA VAL A 146 3.46 11.39 -8.50
C VAL A 146 2.16 10.85 -7.96
N TYR A 147 1.95 9.55 -8.15
CA TYR A 147 0.84 8.78 -7.61
C TYR A 147 1.37 7.67 -6.70
N VAL A 148 0.59 7.37 -5.66
CA VAL A 148 0.79 6.18 -4.82
C VAL A 148 -0.31 5.19 -5.13
N ILE A 149 0.04 3.91 -5.28
CA ILE A 149 -0.87 2.78 -5.54
C ILE A 149 -0.51 1.67 -4.56
N SER A 150 -1.07 1.75 -3.35
CA SER A 150 -0.76 0.86 -2.25
C SER A 150 -1.77 -0.29 -2.11
N ALA A 151 -1.31 -1.44 -1.62
CA ALA A 151 -2.18 -2.54 -1.18
C ALA A 151 -2.71 -2.35 0.26
N ALA A 152 -2.32 -1.27 0.95
CA ALA A 152 -2.89 -0.83 2.22
C ALA A 152 -4.06 0.15 2.03
N SER A 153 -4.80 0.42 3.10
CA SER A 153 -5.90 1.39 3.17
C SER A 153 -5.52 2.75 2.57
N GLU A 154 -6.33 3.22 1.62
CA GLU A 154 -6.09 4.50 0.93
C GLU A 154 -5.99 5.67 1.92
N GLU A 155 -6.86 5.69 2.93
CA GLU A 155 -6.87 6.76 3.92
C GLU A 155 -5.65 6.70 4.85
N LEU A 156 -5.23 5.51 5.29
CA LEU A 156 -4.07 5.36 6.18
C LEU A 156 -2.77 5.74 5.45
N VAL A 157 -2.62 5.32 4.20
CA VAL A 157 -1.48 5.71 3.37
C VAL A 157 -1.47 7.23 3.15
N ARG A 158 -2.64 7.83 2.87
CA ARG A 158 -2.77 9.27 2.67
C ARG A 158 -2.33 10.08 3.89
N MET A 159 -2.66 9.61 5.09
CA MET A 159 -2.24 10.22 6.37
C MET A 159 -0.71 10.34 6.51
N VAL A 160 0.05 9.55 5.76
CA VAL A 160 1.52 9.62 5.71
C VAL A 160 1.98 10.42 4.49
N VAL A 161 1.65 10.00 3.26
CA VAL A 161 2.31 10.58 2.08
C VAL A 161 1.83 11.98 1.68
N SER A 162 0.63 12.35 2.11
CA SER A 162 0.09 13.69 1.84
C SER A 162 0.36 14.67 2.97
N ASP A 163 0.79 14.18 4.14
CA ASP A 163 1.16 15.05 5.25
C ASP A 163 2.60 15.57 5.07
N PRO A 164 2.80 16.90 4.96
CA PRO A 164 4.13 17.50 4.85
C PRO A 164 5.10 17.11 5.96
N LYS A 165 4.60 16.67 7.14
CA LYS A 165 5.41 16.14 8.25
C LYS A 165 6.36 15.02 7.80
N TYR A 166 5.94 14.20 6.85
CA TYR A 166 6.73 13.06 6.35
C TYR A 166 7.50 13.36 5.06
N GLY A 167 7.34 14.57 4.50
CA GLY A 167 8.17 15.10 3.43
C GLY A 167 7.86 14.61 2.02
N TYR A 168 6.99 13.62 1.81
CA TYR A 168 6.65 13.14 0.46
C TYR A 168 5.88 14.16 -0.37
N ASN A 169 5.01 14.96 0.27
CA ASN A 169 4.24 16.05 -0.34
C ASN A 169 3.37 15.62 -1.53
N VAL A 170 2.90 14.36 -1.54
CA VAL A 170 1.99 13.87 -2.59
C VAL A 170 0.64 14.56 -2.42
N LYS A 171 -0.01 14.91 -3.52
CA LYS A 171 -1.38 15.44 -3.44
C LYS A 171 -2.33 14.36 -2.87
N PRO A 172 -3.21 14.68 -1.91
CA PRO A 172 -4.17 13.73 -1.35
C PRO A 172 -4.97 12.92 -2.40
N GLU A 173 -5.38 13.55 -3.50
CA GLU A 173 -6.12 12.93 -4.59
C GLU A 173 -5.31 11.89 -5.39
N ASN A 174 -3.98 12.02 -5.37
CA ASN A 174 -3.05 11.12 -6.05
C ASN A 174 -2.63 9.91 -5.20
N VAL A 175 -3.16 9.81 -3.97
CA VAL A 175 -3.03 8.62 -3.14
C VAL A 175 -4.18 7.67 -3.46
N ILE A 176 -3.82 6.53 -4.03
CA ILE A 176 -4.73 5.46 -4.41
C ILE A 176 -4.35 4.23 -3.58
N GLY A 177 -5.33 3.66 -2.89
CA GLY A 177 -5.10 2.47 -2.07
C GLY A 177 -6.37 1.65 -1.93
N VAL A 178 -6.38 0.73 -0.97
CA VAL A 178 -7.53 -0.09 -0.67
C VAL A 178 -8.63 0.82 -0.17
N THR A 179 -9.56 1.11 -1.07
CA THR A 179 -10.64 2.04 -0.78
C THR A 179 -11.73 1.27 -0.05
N ILE A 180 -12.21 1.88 1.03
CA ILE A 180 -13.28 1.37 1.85
C ILE A 180 -14.38 2.44 1.87
N ALA A 181 -15.64 2.01 1.87
CA ALA A 181 -16.74 2.96 1.98
C ALA A 181 -16.65 3.69 3.34
N LEU A 182 -16.64 5.02 3.27
CA LEU A 182 -16.69 5.91 4.42
C LEU A 182 -18.15 6.22 4.74
N LYS A 183 -18.49 6.26 6.02
CA LYS A 183 -19.85 6.54 6.49
C LYS A 183 -19.87 7.79 7.36
N ASN A 184 -20.82 8.67 7.09
CA ASN A 184 -21.19 9.74 8.01
C ASN A 184 -22.10 9.17 9.11
N VAL A 185 -21.67 9.25 10.37
CA VAL A 185 -22.40 8.66 11.50
C VAL A 185 -23.72 9.37 11.83
N THR A 186 -23.88 10.64 11.43
CA THR A 186 -25.09 11.42 11.67
C THR A 186 -26.11 11.24 10.55
N SER A 187 -25.69 11.31 9.29
CA SER A 187 -26.60 11.22 8.14
C SER A 187 -26.77 9.80 7.58
N ASN A 188 -25.91 8.86 7.95
CA ASN A 188 -25.76 7.53 7.34
C ASN A 188 -25.34 7.54 5.86
N GLU A 189 -24.95 8.69 5.30
CA GLU A 189 -24.46 8.78 3.92
C GLU A 189 -23.15 8.00 3.75
N LEU A 190 -23.04 7.29 2.61
CA LEU A 190 -21.84 6.58 2.20
C LEU A 190 -21.09 7.34 1.11
N THR A 191 -19.77 7.38 1.22
CA THR A 191 -18.88 8.01 0.25
C THR A 191 -17.53 7.30 0.20
N SER A 192 -16.61 7.78 -0.61
CA SER A 192 -15.19 7.43 -0.59
C SER A 192 -14.39 8.61 -1.16
N ALA A 193 -13.11 8.71 -0.82
CA ALA A 193 -12.22 9.68 -1.46
C ALA A 193 -12.23 9.51 -2.99
N ARG A 194 -12.15 8.27 -3.51
CA ARG A 194 -12.24 7.99 -4.95
C ARG A 194 -13.50 8.54 -5.61
N LYS A 195 -14.68 8.39 -4.98
CA LYS A 195 -15.95 8.95 -5.48
C LYS A 195 -15.90 10.48 -5.52
N GLN A 196 -15.40 11.12 -4.46
CA GLN A 196 -15.34 12.57 -4.38
C GLN A 196 -14.31 13.18 -5.34
N VAL A 197 -13.15 12.54 -5.50
CA VAL A 197 -12.11 12.95 -6.46
C VAL A 197 -12.66 12.90 -7.89
N SER A 198 -13.34 11.81 -8.26
CA SER A 198 -13.99 11.68 -9.58
C SER A 198 -15.07 12.76 -9.81
N ALA A 199 -15.79 13.16 -8.75
CA ALA A 199 -16.80 14.21 -8.82
C ALA A 199 -16.23 15.64 -8.76
N GLY A 200 -14.91 15.82 -8.52
CA GLY A 200 -14.31 17.14 -8.30
C GLY A 200 -14.74 17.81 -7.00
N THR A 201 -15.21 17.04 -6.01
CA THR A 201 -15.72 17.54 -4.72
C THR A 201 -14.92 17.03 -3.53
N TYR A 202 -13.68 16.56 -3.76
CA TYR A 202 -12.84 16.02 -2.69
C TYR A 202 -12.37 17.12 -1.75
N ASP A 203 -12.64 16.91 -0.46
CA ASP A 203 -12.14 17.72 0.65
C ASP A 203 -11.69 16.75 1.76
N GLU A 204 -10.38 16.68 1.96
CA GLU A 204 -9.76 15.84 2.98
C GLU A 204 -10.27 16.18 4.38
N GLN A 205 -10.46 17.48 4.68
CA GLN A 205 -10.88 17.93 6.01
C GLN A 205 -12.32 17.51 6.32
N ALA A 206 -13.20 17.55 5.31
CA ALA A 206 -14.58 17.10 5.43
C ALA A 206 -14.69 15.59 5.72
N ASN A 207 -13.70 14.80 5.32
CA ASN A 207 -13.70 13.35 5.54
C ASN A 207 -13.20 12.94 6.92
N LEU A 208 -12.50 13.81 7.66
CA LEU A 208 -11.83 13.43 8.92
C LEU A 208 -12.77 12.84 9.97
N ASP A 209 -14.04 13.27 10.01
CA ASP A 209 -15.02 12.76 10.98
C ASP A 209 -15.90 11.62 10.44
N LEU A 210 -15.63 11.15 9.22
CA LEU A 210 -16.23 9.93 8.69
C LEU A 210 -15.55 8.70 9.30
N ILE A 211 -16.29 7.60 9.41
CA ILE A 211 -15.77 6.31 9.85
C ILE A 211 -15.55 5.38 8.66
N MET A 212 -14.52 4.55 8.72
CA MET A 212 -14.37 3.42 7.81
C MET A 212 -15.43 2.36 8.11
N THR A 213 -16.01 1.75 7.08
CA THR A 213 -16.90 0.57 7.19
C THR A 213 -16.14 -0.68 6.77
N PRO A 214 -16.64 -1.91 6.94
CA PRO A 214 -15.96 -3.07 6.35
C PRO A 214 -16.21 -3.21 4.84
N PHE A 215 -16.97 -2.31 4.20
CA PHE A 215 -17.37 -2.49 2.80
C PHE A 215 -16.25 -2.06 1.84
N LEU A 216 -15.73 -3.03 1.08
CA LEU A 216 -14.65 -2.83 0.11
C LEU A 216 -15.15 -2.10 -1.15
N TRP A 217 -14.37 -1.13 -1.62
CA TRP A 217 -14.56 -0.45 -2.89
C TRP A 217 -13.58 -1.01 -3.94
N THR A 218 -13.84 -0.78 -5.23
CA THR A 218 -13.03 -1.32 -6.33
C THR A 218 -12.54 -0.25 -7.32
N PRO A 219 -11.40 -0.51 -8.00
CA PRO A 219 -10.55 -1.71 -7.94
C PRO A 219 -9.80 -1.86 -6.61
N ALA A 220 -9.64 -3.11 -6.16
CA ALA A 220 -8.80 -3.41 -5.01
C ALA A 220 -7.32 -3.34 -5.43
N THR A 221 -6.52 -2.51 -4.79
CA THR A 221 -5.23 -2.03 -5.30
C THR A 221 -4.04 -2.94 -4.96
N TRP A 222 -4.19 -4.23 -5.24
CA TRP A 222 -3.13 -5.22 -5.14
C TRP A 222 -3.10 -6.12 -6.38
N LYS A 223 -1.94 -6.73 -6.66
CA LYS A 223 -1.73 -7.57 -7.83
C LYS A 223 -2.24 -6.86 -9.10
N THR A 224 -3.08 -7.51 -9.90
CA THR A 224 -3.63 -6.93 -11.15
C THR A 224 -4.51 -5.70 -10.90
N GLY A 225 -5.04 -5.55 -9.71
CA GLY A 225 -5.84 -4.40 -9.33
C GLY A 225 -5.03 -3.11 -9.20
N LYS A 226 -3.71 -3.17 -8.96
CA LYS A 226 -2.83 -1.98 -9.10
C LYS A 226 -2.81 -1.46 -10.53
N TRP A 227 -2.74 -2.37 -11.50
CA TRP A 227 -2.84 -1.99 -12.91
C TRP A 227 -4.23 -1.46 -13.27
N ALA A 228 -5.30 -2.10 -12.77
CA ALA A 228 -6.66 -1.62 -12.95
C ALA A 228 -6.86 -0.21 -12.35
N ALA A 229 -6.21 0.09 -11.23
CA ALA A 229 -6.25 1.40 -10.59
C ALA A 229 -5.57 2.49 -11.45
N ILE A 230 -4.44 2.18 -12.10
CA ILE A 230 -3.81 3.10 -13.08
C ILE A 230 -4.80 3.44 -14.19
N LEU A 231 -5.43 2.42 -14.78
CA LEU A 231 -6.40 2.59 -15.86
C LEU A 231 -7.64 3.39 -15.41
N SER A 232 -8.11 3.13 -14.18
CA SER A 232 -9.35 3.71 -13.66
C SER A 232 -9.19 5.14 -13.16
N TYR A 233 -8.04 5.47 -12.58
CA TYR A 233 -7.85 6.70 -11.80
C TYR A 233 -6.76 7.62 -12.31
N ILE A 234 -5.90 7.18 -13.22
CA ILE A 234 -4.79 7.99 -13.73
C ILE A 234 -4.94 8.23 -15.23
N ASP A 235 -4.75 7.19 -16.05
CA ASP A 235 -4.83 7.32 -17.51
C ASP A 235 -4.97 5.93 -18.17
N MET A 236 -5.87 5.84 -19.16
CA MET A 236 -6.12 4.61 -19.91
C MET A 236 -5.00 4.24 -20.91
N TRP A 237 -4.20 5.22 -21.32
CA TRP A 237 -3.27 5.08 -22.45
C TRP A 237 -1.87 5.55 -22.13
N LYS A 238 -1.76 6.65 -21.38
CA LYS A 238 -0.48 7.18 -20.92
C LYS A 238 0.06 6.25 -19.84
N LYS A 239 1.22 5.69 -20.12
CA LYS A 239 1.96 4.81 -19.20
C LYS A 239 2.84 5.62 -18.24
N PRO A 240 3.04 5.16 -16.99
CA PRO A 240 4.00 5.78 -16.06
C PRO A 240 5.43 5.72 -16.62
N ILE A 241 6.22 6.76 -16.39
CA ILE A 241 7.66 6.77 -16.71
C ILE A 241 8.52 6.20 -15.57
N LEU A 242 7.92 5.89 -14.43
CA LEU A 242 8.55 5.16 -13.35
C LEU A 242 7.46 4.41 -12.59
N VAL A 243 7.72 3.14 -12.30
CA VAL A 243 6.93 2.38 -11.33
C VAL A 243 7.86 1.84 -10.24
N GLY A 244 7.56 2.13 -8.97
CA GLY A 244 8.26 1.60 -7.81
C GLY A 244 7.48 0.49 -7.11
N GLY A 245 8.14 -0.61 -6.75
CA GLY A 245 7.57 -1.71 -5.98
C GLY A 245 8.63 -2.54 -5.24
N ASP A 246 8.18 -3.46 -4.39
CA ASP A 246 9.01 -4.33 -3.55
C ASP A 246 8.48 -5.77 -3.42
N THR A 247 7.23 -6.00 -3.84
CA THR A 247 6.51 -7.27 -3.67
C THR A 247 6.16 -7.86 -5.06
N PRO A 248 6.80 -8.97 -5.49
CA PRO A 248 6.85 -9.32 -6.91
C PRO A 248 5.49 -9.55 -7.55
N ASP A 249 4.58 -10.20 -6.84
CA ASP A 249 3.24 -10.56 -7.32
C ASP A 249 2.24 -9.41 -7.16
N SER A 250 2.30 -8.65 -6.07
CA SER A 250 1.42 -7.50 -5.83
C SER A 250 1.76 -6.32 -6.74
N ASP A 251 3.04 -6.00 -6.93
CA ASP A 251 3.50 -4.87 -7.75
C ASP A 251 3.76 -5.24 -9.20
N GLY A 252 4.02 -6.52 -9.46
CA GLY A 252 4.38 -7.06 -10.77
C GLY A 252 3.49 -6.52 -11.89
N PRO A 253 2.15 -6.55 -11.75
CA PRO A 253 1.27 -6.08 -12.82
C PRO A 253 1.48 -4.61 -13.19
N MET A 254 1.63 -3.70 -12.22
CA MET A 254 1.93 -2.29 -12.55
C MET A 254 3.37 -2.09 -13.02
N LEU A 255 4.34 -2.87 -12.52
CA LEU A 255 5.73 -2.83 -12.98
C LEU A 255 5.82 -3.26 -14.45
N PHE A 256 5.37 -4.47 -14.78
CA PHE A 256 5.58 -5.07 -16.10
C PHE A 256 4.65 -4.55 -17.19
N HIS A 257 3.38 -4.23 -16.87
CA HIS A 257 2.46 -3.68 -17.87
C HIS A 257 2.49 -2.16 -17.94
N GLY A 258 2.81 -1.49 -16.83
CA GLY A 258 2.73 -0.05 -16.68
C GLY A 258 3.88 0.71 -17.33
N VAL A 259 5.15 0.37 -17.06
CA VAL A 259 6.28 1.27 -17.39
C VAL A 259 6.41 1.58 -18.89
N ASP A 260 6.53 2.87 -19.24
CA ASP A 260 6.80 3.33 -20.61
C ASP A 260 8.30 3.28 -20.94
N VAL A 261 8.82 2.07 -21.17
CA VAL A 261 10.23 1.83 -21.50
C VAL A 261 10.68 2.60 -22.75
N ARG A 262 9.78 2.84 -23.72
CA ARG A 262 10.08 3.60 -24.95
C ARG A 262 10.47 5.06 -24.67
N ARG A 263 10.09 5.59 -23.51
CA ARG A 263 10.46 6.94 -23.03
C ARG A 263 11.58 6.94 -22.00
N GLY A 264 12.33 5.85 -21.93
CA GLY A 264 13.34 5.63 -20.91
C GLY A 264 12.73 5.47 -19.52
N GLY A 265 11.51 4.93 -19.45
CA GLY A 265 10.83 4.66 -18.18
C GLY A 265 11.57 3.60 -17.36
N ILE A 266 11.44 3.70 -16.03
CA ILE A 266 12.22 2.90 -15.06
C ILE A 266 11.31 1.94 -14.30
N HIS A 267 11.74 0.69 -14.17
CA HIS A 267 11.23 -0.24 -13.15
C HIS A 267 12.11 -0.07 -11.90
N LEU A 268 11.61 0.63 -10.88
CA LEU A 268 12.31 0.80 -9.61
C LEU A 268 11.92 -0.36 -8.68
N TRP A 269 12.92 -1.09 -8.20
CA TRP A 269 12.74 -2.25 -7.34
C TRP A 269 13.46 -2.08 -6.01
N VAL A 270 12.71 -2.11 -4.92
CA VAL A 270 13.27 -2.10 -3.56
C VAL A 270 13.43 -3.54 -3.08
N ASN A 271 14.65 -4.07 -3.16
CA ASN A 271 14.95 -5.44 -2.78
C ASN A 271 15.05 -5.58 -1.26
N ARG A 272 13.92 -5.91 -0.61
CA ARG A 272 13.88 -6.22 0.84
C ARG A 272 14.23 -7.66 1.20
N LYS A 273 14.15 -8.62 0.27
CA LYS A 273 14.35 -10.06 0.52
C LYS A 273 14.94 -10.77 -0.70
N ASP A 274 15.97 -11.60 -0.49
CA ASP A 274 16.59 -12.40 -1.56
C ASP A 274 15.59 -13.32 -2.28
N LYS A 275 14.59 -13.87 -1.56
CA LYS A 275 13.51 -14.67 -2.15
C LYS A 275 12.75 -13.87 -3.21
N TYR A 276 12.40 -12.61 -2.90
CA TYR A 276 11.68 -11.74 -3.83
C TYR A 276 12.56 -11.26 -4.98
N GLN A 277 13.85 -11.04 -4.74
CA GLN A 277 14.79 -10.76 -5.82
C GLN A 277 14.85 -11.90 -6.84
N LYS A 278 14.96 -13.15 -6.37
CA LYS A 278 14.94 -14.33 -7.26
C LYS A 278 13.63 -14.44 -8.04
N GLN A 279 12.51 -14.19 -7.37
CA GLN A 279 11.19 -14.24 -8.00
C GLN A 279 11.04 -13.16 -9.08
N ILE A 280 11.40 -11.90 -8.79
CA ILE A 280 11.29 -10.83 -9.80
C ILE A 280 12.25 -11.04 -10.96
N ASP A 281 13.44 -11.59 -10.74
CA ASP A 281 14.40 -11.90 -11.81
C ASP A 281 13.88 -13.02 -12.72
N GLN A 282 13.24 -14.04 -12.15
CA GLN A 282 12.55 -15.06 -12.93
C GLN A 282 11.39 -14.46 -13.75
N MET A 283 10.57 -13.61 -13.14
CA MET A 283 9.46 -12.94 -13.83
C MET A 283 9.95 -12.06 -14.98
N LYS A 284 11.07 -11.34 -14.84
CA LYS A 284 11.69 -10.57 -15.94
C LYS A 284 12.03 -11.47 -17.12
N ALA A 285 12.68 -12.61 -16.88
CA ALA A 285 13.05 -13.55 -17.92
C ALA A 285 11.82 -14.17 -18.60
N ASP A 286 10.86 -14.65 -17.81
CA ASP A 286 9.65 -15.30 -18.32
C ASP A 286 8.78 -14.34 -19.13
N PHE A 287 8.59 -13.11 -18.63
CA PHE A 287 7.77 -12.12 -19.32
C PHE A 287 8.45 -11.52 -20.54
N ALA A 288 9.78 -11.38 -20.54
CA ALA A 288 10.52 -10.99 -21.74
C ALA A 288 10.38 -12.05 -22.84
N ALA A 289 10.55 -13.34 -22.50
CA ALA A 289 10.35 -14.45 -23.43
C ALA A 289 8.90 -14.53 -23.93
N ALA A 290 7.91 -14.28 -23.06
CA ALA A 290 6.50 -14.22 -23.45
C ALA A 290 6.22 -13.05 -24.40
N GLN A 291 6.76 -11.86 -24.13
CA GLN A 291 6.64 -10.70 -25.02
C GLN A 291 7.23 -10.99 -26.40
N GLU A 292 8.42 -11.59 -26.46
CA GLU A 292 9.06 -11.98 -27.71
C GLU A 292 8.23 -13.00 -28.49
N LYS A 293 7.77 -14.06 -27.83
CA LYS A 293 6.94 -15.12 -28.42
C LYS A 293 5.65 -14.56 -29.03
N GLU A 294 5.02 -13.60 -28.36
CA GLU A 294 3.76 -12.97 -28.79
C GLU A 294 3.98 -11.79 -29.76
N GLY A 295 5.23 -11.50 -30.16
CA GLY A 295 5.56 -10.43 -31.10
C GLY A 295 5.42 -9.00 -30.53
N TRP A 296 5.40 -8.86 -29.21
CA TRP A 296 5.41 -7.56 -28.54
C TRP A 296 6.83 -7.01 -28.41
N PRO A 297 6.98 -5.67 -28.31
CA PRO A 297 8.24 -5.10 -27.86
C PRO A 297 8.65 -5.68 -26.50
N VAL A 298 9.87 -6.21 -26.42
CA VAL A 298 10.43 -6.77 -25.18
C VAL A 298 10.85 -5.62 -24.26
N THR A 299 10.09 -5.43 -23.18
CA THR A 299 10.29 -4.36 -22.19
C THR A 299 10.47 -4.88 -20.78
N ALA A 300 10.04 -6.11 -20.49
CA ALA A 300 9.98 -6.67 -19.14
C ALA A 300 11.35 -6.74 -18.43
N ASP A 301 12.43 -6.89 -19.18
CA ASP A 301 13.80 -6.99 -18.67
C ASP A 301 14.60 -5.67 -18.81
N LYS A 302 13.97 -4.57 -19.21
CA LYS A 302 14.66 -3.30 -19.53
C LYS A 302 14.54 -2.29 -18.39
N ASN A 303 15.56 -1.43 -18.27
CA ASN A 303 15.54 -0.24 -17.41
C ASN A 303 15.18 -0.50 -15.93
N TRP A 304 15.74 -1.56 -15.35
CA TRP A 304 15.60 -1.84 -13.93
C TRP A 304 16.62 -1.05 -13.11
N VAL A 305 16.15 -0.41 -12.05
CA VAL A 305 16.98 0.16 -10.98
C VAL A 305 16.63 -0.60 -9.71
N THR A 306 17.59 -1.34 -9.17
CA THR A 306 17.40 -2.10 -7.94
C THR A 306 18.22 -1.48 -6.82
N VAL A 307 17.57 -1.26 -5.68
CA VAL A 307 18.18 -0.73 -4.45
C VAL A 307 17.79 -1.63 -3.28
N LYS A 308 18.61 -1.70 -2.24
CA LYS A 308 18.21 -2.29 -0.95
C LYS A 308 17.63 -1.19 -0.06
N PRO A 309 16.76 -1.52 0.92
CA PRO A 309 16.29 -0.56 1.91
C PRO A 309 17.42 0.29 2.51
N ALA A 310 18.54 -0.33 2.87
CA ALA A 310 19.69 0.35 3.46
C ALA A 310 20.35 1.41 2.55
N ASP A 311 20.17 1.31 1.23
CA ASP A 311 20.77 2.24 0.26
C ASP A 311 19.99 3.57 0.17
N ILE A 312 18.75 3.60 0.68
CA ILE A 312 17.79 4.72 0.50
C ILE A 312 17.18 5.22 1.82
N LEU A 313 17.68 4.75 2.98
CA LEU A 313 17.33 5.24 4.32
C LEU A 313 17.82 6.68 4.60
#